data_AF-A0A532CNE3-F1
#
_entry.id   AF-A0A532CNE3-F1
#
_cell.length_a   1.000
_cell.length_b   1.000
_cell.length_c   1.000
_cell.angle_alpha   90.00
_cell.angle_beta   90.00
_cell.angle_gamma   90.00
#
_symmetry.space_group_name_H-M   'P 1'
#
loop_
_entity.id
_entity.type
_entity.pdbx_description
1 polymer ?
#
loop_
_entity_poly.entity_id
_entity_poly.type
_entity_poly.pdbx_seq_one_letter_code
_entity_poly.pdbx_strand_id
1 'polypeptide(L)'
;IQGIPIKQAPAGSERVEAARQLLESYYKQIIVDGFFHADPHPGNLMWWKDRIYFLDFGMVGAIGADLREHLLLLLMALWQEDAAFLTDVTLMMTGAVNRKDLDVPKFQSEVGDVMAKFRSADLSEMQIGPILQEMSVVSLRHGVPLPASLTLAIKALAQVQLATAELDPTLDPFDVAGKFLMRSVV
;
A
#
# COMPACT_ATOMS: atom_id res chain seq x y z
N ILE A 1 -28.79 -7.00 -5.11
CA ILE A 1 -27.66 -7.84 -5.56
C ILE A 1 -27.53 -8.98 -4.55
N GLN A 2 -27.23 -10.21 -4.98
CA GLN A 2 -27.04 -11.32 -4.04
C GLN A 2 -25.68 -11.16 -3.34
N GLY A 3 -25.65 -11.31 -2.02
CA GLY A 3 -24.43 -11.19 -1.24
C GLY A 3 -24.68 -10.80 0.21
N ILE A 4 -23.63 -10.90 1.01
CA ILE A 4 -23.58 -10.46 2.41
C ILE A 4 -22.41 -9.49 2.59
N PRO A 5 -22.46 -8.58 3.58
CA PRO A 5 -21.31 -7.74 3.90
C PRO A 5 -20.04 -8.57 4.13
N ILE A 6 -18.86 -8.08 3.70
CA ILE A 6 -17.60 -8.85 3.82
C ILE A 6 -17.29 -9.30 5.25
N LYS A 7 -17.66 -8.51 6.26
CA LYS A 7 -17.53 -8.88 7.69
C LYS A 7 -18.32 -10.13 8.09
N GLN A 8 -19.33 -10.51 7.32
CA GLN A 8 -20.16 -11.70 7.52
C GLN A 8 -19.71 -12.88 6.64
N ALA A 9 -18.64 -12.74 5.86
CA ALA A 9 -18.11 -13.83 5.05
C ALA A 9 -17.82 -15.06 5.95
N PRO A 10 -18.25 -16.27 5.56
CA PRO A 10 -18.02 -17.47 6.35
C PRO A 10 -16.52 -17.72 6.52
N ALA A 11 -16.10 -18.21 7.69
CA ALA A 11 -14.73 -18.63 7.90
C ALA A 11 -14.38 -19.80 6.95
N GLY A 12 -13.17 -19.80 6.40
CA GLY A 12 -12.71 -20.82 5.47
C GLY A 12 -11.57 -20.33 4.60
N SER A 13 -11.00 -21.26 3.82
CA SER A 13 -9.92 -20.99 2.87
C SER A 13 -10.29 -19.95 1.82
N GLU A 14 -11.55 -19.94 1.40
CA GLU A 14 -12.07 -19.03 0.39
C GLU A 14 -12.03 -17.59 0.89
N ARG A 15 -12.37 -17.37 2.18
CA ARG A 15 -12.34 -16.05 2.81
C ARG A 15 -10.91 -15.48 2.87
N VAL A 16 -9.95 -16.33 3.24
CA VAL A 16 -8.51 -16.00 3.27
C VAL A 16 -8.01 -15.67 1.87
N GLU A 17 -8.33 -16.52 0.89
CA GLU A 17 -7.89 -16.33 -0.48
C GLU A 17 -8.49 -15.06 -1.11
N ALA A 18 -9.75 -14.75 -0.81
CA ALA A 18 -10.38 -13.53 -1.27
C ALA A 18 -9.78 -12.26 -0.62
N ALA A 19 -9.38 -12.32 0.65
CA ALA A 19 -8.65 -11.21 1.28
C ALA A 19 -7.34 -10.94 0.53
N ARG A 20 -6.58 -11.98 0.24
CA ARG A 20 -5.35 -11.92 -0.55
C ARG A 20 -5.59 -11.34 -1.95
N GLN A 21 -6.60 -11.84 -2.65
CA GLN A 21 -6.96 -11.37 -4.00
C GLN A 21 -7.43 -9.91 -4.00
N LEU A 22 -8.19 -9.49 -3.00
CA LEU A 22 -8.64 -8.10 -2.87
C LEU A 22 -7.43 -7.17 -2.75
N LEU A 23 -6.47 -7.47 -1.87
CA LEU A 23 -5.27 -6.65 -1.73
C LEU A 23 -4.39 -6.69 -3.00
N GLU A 24 -4.18 -7.86 -3.59
CA GLU A 24 -3.45 -8.02 -4.86
C GLU A 24 -4.11 -7.21 -5.99
N SER A 25 -5.44 -7.17 -6.06
CA SER A 25 -6.16 -6.37 -7.05
C SER A 25 -5.87 -4.89 -6.94
N TYR A 26 -5.61 -4.39 -5.73
CA TYR A 26 -5.27 -2.99 -5.48
C TYR A 26 -3.84 -2.65 -5.89
N TYR A 27 -2.89 -3.56 -5.65
CA TYR A 27 -1.54 -3.42 -6.20
C TYR A 27 -1.58 -3.36 -7.73
N LYS A 28 -2.36 -4.23 -8.38
CA LYS A 28 -2.55 -4.18 -9.83
C LYS A 28 -3.18 -2.86 -10.29
N GLN A 29 -4.29 -2.45 -9.70
CA GLN A 29 -5.00 -1.21 -10.08
C GLN A 29 -4.09 0.02 -10.00
N ILE A 30 -3.30 0.13 -8.93
CA ILE A 30 -2.44 1.29 -8.69
C ILE A 30 -1.18 1.24 -9.56
N ILE A 31 -0.48 0.10 -9.57
CA ILE A 31 0.88 0.00 -10.13
C ILE A 31 0.84 -0.35 -11.62
N VAL A 32 -0.03 -1.28 -12.02
CA VAL A 32 -0.09 -1.79 -13.40
C VAL A 32 -1.09 -0.99 -14.23
N ASP A 33 -2.30 -0.79 -13.71
CA ASP A 33 -3.37 -0.15 -14.46
C ASP A 33 -3.27 1.38 -14.37
N GLY A 34 -2.73 1.92 -13.28
CA GLY A 34 -2.70 3.37 -13.03
C GLY A 34 -4.09 3.97 -12.81
N PHE A 35 -5.09 3.14 -12.59
CA PHE A 35 -6.48 3.50 -12.38
C PHE A 35 -7.05 2.61 -11.29
N PHE A 36 -7.53 3.21 -10.22
CA PHE A 36 -7.88 2.48 -9.01
C PHE A 36 -9.17 3.01 -8.39
N HIS A 37 -9.91 2.11 -7.75
CA HIS A 37 -11.05 2.49 -6.93
C HIS A 37 -10.55 3.21 -5.66
N ALA A 38 -10.87 4.48 -5.50
CA ALA A 38 -10.28 5.36 -4.48
C ALA A 38 -10.97 5.33 -3.11
N ASP A 39 -12.09 4.61 -2.98
CA ASP A 39 -12.82 4.44 -1.70
C ASP A 39 -13.29 3.00 -1.39
N PRO A 40 -12.39 2.00 -1.23
CA PRO A 40 -12.74 0.61 -0.90
C PRO A 40 -13.24 0.40 0.54
N HIS A 41 -14.08 1.30 1.05
CA HIS A 41 -14.63 1.12 2.37
C HIS A 41 -15.43 -0.21 2.43
N PRO A 42 -15.40 -0.97 3.55
CA PRO A 42 -16.12 -2.24 3.68
C PRO A 42 -17.60 -2.21 3.28
N GLY A 43 -18.27 -1.06 3.38
CA GLY A 43 -19.65 -0.87 2.91
C GLY A 43 -19.85 -1.01 1.40
N ASN A 44 -18.81 -0.77 0.60
CA ASN A 44 -18.82 -0.92 -0.86
C ASN A 44 -18.34 -2.31 -1.31
N LEU A 45 -18.03 -3.20 -0.37
CA LEU A 45 -17.53 -4.55 -0.63
C LEU A 45 -18.54 -5.58 -0.15
N MET A 46 -18.81 -6.57 -1.00
CA MET A 46 -19.78 -7.62 -0.69
C MET A 46 -19.23 -8.99 -1.00
N TRP A 47 -19.44 -9.92 -0.07
CA TRP A 47 -19.11 -11.32 -0.25
C TRP A 47 -20.25 -12.08 -0.95
N TRP A 48 -19.92 -12.89 -1.95
CA TRP A 48 -20.84 -13.88 -2.47
C TRP A 48 -20.10 -15.13 -2.96
N LYS A 49 -20.43 -16.27 -2.35
CA LYS A 49 -19.79 -17.58 -2.54
C LYS A 49 -18.31 -17.60 -2.15
N ASP A 50 -17.44 -17.20 -3.06
CA ASP A 50 -15.98 -17.28 -3.02
C ASP A 50 -15.33 -15.98 -3.54
N ARG A 51 -16.12 -14.92 -3.73
CA ARG A 51 -15.70 -13.68 -4.40
C ARG A 51 -16.14 -12.44 -3.64
N ILE A 52 -15.36 -11.38 -3.82
CA ILE A 52 -15.68 -10.04 -3.38
C ILE A 52 -16.15 -9.21 -4.57
N TYR A 53 -17.30 -8.56 -4.41
CA TYR A 53 -17.92 -7.69 -5.39
C TYR A 53 -17.82 -6.24 -4.91
N PHE A 54 -17.37 -5.37 -5.80
CA PHE A 54 -17.44 -3.92 -5.64
C PHE A 54 -18.83 -3.44 -6.01
N LEU A 55 -19.45 -2.65 -5.14
CA LEU A 55 -20.82 -2.15 -5.31
C LEU A 55 -20.88 -0.76 -5.96
N ASP A 56 -19.91 0.07 -5.64
CA ASP A 56 -19.81 1.46 -6.09
C ASP A 56 -18.47 1.67 -6.79
N PHE A 57 -18.42 2.61 -7.72
CA PHE A 57 -17.22 3.10 -8.40
C PHE A 57 -17.25 4.63 -8.53
N GLY A 58 -18.03 5.33 -7.69
CA GLY A 58 -18.20 6.78 -7.73
C GLY A 58 -16.95 7.58 -7.37
N MET A 59 -15.97 6.95 -6.73
CA MET A 59 -14.65 7.54 -6.46
C MET A 59 -13.55 6.67 -7.05
N VAL A 60 -12.86 7.23 -8.04
CA VAL A 60 -11.70 6.64 -8.72
C VAL A 60 -10.52 7.59 -8.71
N GLY A 61 -9.31 7.03 -8.74
CA GLY A 61 -8.08 7.77 -8.85
C GLY A 61 -7.27 7.31 -10.05
N ALA A 62 -6.40 8.18 -10.54
CA ALA A 62 -5.48 7.89 -11.63
C ALA A 62 -4.04 8.31 -11.28
N ILE A 63 -3.07 7.52 -11.71
CA ILE A 63 -1.64 7.78 -11.53
C ILE A 63 -0.95 7.65 -12.89
N GLY A 64 -0.18 8.69 -13.26
CA GLY A 64 0.62 8.71 -14.48
C GLY A 64 1.75 7.68 -14.44
N ALA A 65 2.19 7.23 -15.62
CA ALA A 65 3.18 6.16 -15.77
C ALA A 65 4.44 6.38 -14.93
N ASP A 66 5.04 7.57 -14.99
CA ASP A 66 6.26 7.91 -14.26
C ASP A 66 6.12 7.66 -12.76
N LEU A 67 5.00 8.05 -12.16
CA LEU A 67 4.78 7.86 -10.72
C LEU A 67 4.50 6.40 -10.37
N ARG A 68 3.93 5.61 -11.28
CA ARG A 68 3.75 4.16 -11.07
C ARG A 68 5.08 3.42 -11.00
N GLU A 69 6.06 3.84 -11.80
CA GLU A 69 7.42 3.28 -11.73
C GLU A 69 8.05 3.53 -10.36
N HIS A 70 7.96 4.76 -9.84
CA HIS A 70 8.44 5.07 -8.50
C HIS A 70 7.68 4.29 -7.42
N LEU A 71 6.36 4.15 -7.54
CA LEU A 71 5.54 3.34 -6.62
C LEU A 71 5.94 1.87 -6.58
N LEU A 72 6.26 1.28 -7.75
CA LEU A 72 6.78 -0.07 -7.85
C LEU A 72 8.09 -0.22 -7.07
N LEU A 73 9.02 0.73 -7.26
CA LEU A 73 10.32 0.74 -6.57
C LEU A 73 10.18 0.96 -5.06
N LEU A 74 9.29 1.86 -4.62
CA LEU A 74 8.98 2.07 -3.20
C LEU A 74 8.43 0.78 -2.55
N LEU A 75 7.49 0.11 -3.23
CA LEU A 75 6.93 -1.15 -2.76
C LEU A 75 7.99 -2.26 -2.69
N MET A 76 8.89 -2.31 -3.67
CA MET A 76 10.01 -3.24 -3.70
C MET A 76 10.99 -2.98 -2.54
N ALA A 77 11.32 -1.72 -2.26
CA ALA A 77 12.19 -1.35 -1.15
C ALA A 77 11.58 -1.72 0.22
N LEU A 78 10.27 -1.49 0.40
CA LEU A 78 9.55 -1.89 1.60
C LEU A 78 9.52 -3.42 1.77
N TRP A 79 9.30 -4.15 0.68
CA TRP A 79 9.30 -5.62 0.69
C TRP A 79 10.69 -6.20 1.03
N GLN A 80 11.76 -5.63 0.46
CA GLN A 80 13.14 -6.05 0.71
C GLN A 80 13.73 -5.53 2.02
N GLU A 81 12.98 -4.70 2.75
CA GLU A 81 13.44 -4.06 3.98
C GLU A 81 14.69 -3.18 3.79
N ASP A 82 14.82 -2.61 2.59
CA ASP A 82 15.97 -1.81 2.21
C ASP A 82 15.68 -0.31 2.39
N ALA A 83 16.05 0.20 3.58
CA ALA A 83 15.88 1.62 3.92
C ALA A 83 16.75 2.55 3.05
N ALA A 84 17.91 2.10 2.59
CA ALA A 84 18.77 2.87 1.70
C ALA A 84 18.09 3.03 0.34
N PHE A 85 17.63 1.92 -0.24
CA PHE A 85 16.92 1.95 -1.50
C PHE A 85 15.59 2.72 -1.40
N LEU A 86 14.84 2.57 -0.30
CA LEU A 86 13.63 3.36 -0.08
C LEU A 86 13.91 4.86 -0.04
N THR A 87 15.03 5.24 0.57
CA THR A 87 15.51 6.63 0.61
C THR A 87 15.84 7.13 -0.78
N ASP A 88 16.63 6.38 -1.55
CA ASP A 88 17.04 6.75 -2.91
C ASP A 88 15.83 6.96 -3.84
N VAL A 89 14.87 6.04 -3.80
CA VAL A 89 13.63 6.14 -4.60
C VAL A 89 12.81 7.36 -4.18
N THR A 90 12.73 7.63 -2.87
CA THR A 90 12.02 8.82 -2.37
C THR A 90 12.68 10.11 -2.88
N LEU A 91 14.01 10.21 -2.82
CA LEU A 91 14.75 11.37 -3.32
C LEU A 91 14.61 11.54 -4.84
N MET A 92 14.62 10.43 -5.59
CA MET A 92 14.39 10.44 -7.04
C MET A 92 13.00 10.99 -7.37
N MET A 93 11.98 10.44 -6.71
CA MET A 93 10.58 10.81 -6.92
C MET A 93 10.29 12.29 -6.61
N THR A 94 10.94 12.86 -5.60
CA THR A 94 10.75 14.27 -5.23
C THR A 94 11.74 15.22 -5.90
N GLY A 95 12.65 14.72 -6.74
CA GLY A 95 13.70 15.52 -7.38
C GLY A 95 14.75 16.06 -6.40
N ALA A 96 14.90 15.45 -5.23
CA ALA A 96 15.80 15.91 -4.17
C ALA A 96 17.22 15.31 -4.24
N VAL A 97 17.50 14.39 -5.19
CA VAL A 97 18.78 13.66 -5.31
C VAL A 97 20.02 14.57 -5.27
N ASN A 98 19.95 15.75 -5.89
CA ASN A 98 21.09 16.67 -6.02
C ASN A 98 21.08 17.82 -5.01
N ARG A 99 20.21 17.76 -3.98
CA ARG A 99 20.15 18.81 -2.96
C ARG A 99 21.33 18.71 -2.00
N LYS A 100 22.16 19.76 -2.00
CA LYS A 100 23.36 19.84 -1.16
C LYS A 100 23.07 20.16 0.31
N ASP A 101 21.90 20.70 0.59
CA ASP A 101 21.43 21.10 1.91
C ASP A 101 20.69 19.99 2.65
N LEU A 102 20.49 18.84 2.00
CA LEU A 102 19.83 17.67 2.57
C LEU A 102 20.85 16.77 3.30
N ASP A 103 20.57 16.45 4.55
CA ASP A 103 21.31 15.44 5.32
C ASP A 103 20.78 14.04 5.00
N VAL A 104 21.24 13.48 3.88
CA VAL A 104 20.80 12.16 3.38
C VAL A 104 21.05 11.04 4.40
N PRO A 105 22.23 10.91 5.05
CA PRO A 105 22.44 9.88 6.07
C PRO A 105 21.44 9.95 7.22
N LYS A 106 21.11 11.17 7.69
CA LYS A 106 20.10 11.34 8.74
C LYS A 106 18.70 10.99 8.26
N PHE A 107 18.33 11.41 7.05
CA PHE A 107 17.04 11.05 6.46
C PHE A 107 16.89 9.54 6.33
N GLN A 108 17.91 8.86 5.78
CA GLN A 108 17.94 7.40 5.67
C GLN A 108 17.83 6.69 7.02
N SER A 109 18.51 7.20 8.06
CA SER A 109 18.39 6.66 9.41
C SER A 109 16.96 6.73 9.93
N GLU A 110 16.29 7.89 9.79
CA GLU A 110 14.90 8.05 10.24
C GLU A 110 13.92 7.21 9.40
N VAL A 111 14.16 7.05 8.10
CA VAL A 111 13.42 6.10 7.24
C VAL A 111 13.58 4.67 7.75
N GLY A 112 14.81 4.27 8.11
CA GLY A 112 15.10 2.96 8.70
C GLY A 112 14.42 2.73 10.04
N ASP A 113 14.39 3.74 10.92
CA ASP A 113 13.70 3.66 12.22
C ASP A 113 12.20 3.41 12.04
N VAL A 114 11.60 4.12 11.08
CA VAL A 114 10.19 3.97 10.69
C VAL A 114 9.94 2.54 10.19
N MET A 115 10.77 2.01 9.28
CA MET A 115 10.65 0.63 8.80
C MET A 115 10.81 -0.41 9.93
N ALA A 116 11.80 -0.26 10.80
CA ALA A 116 12.08 -1.18 11.89
C ALA A 116 10.92 -1.27 12.89
N LYS A 117 10.33 -0.12 13.23
CA LYS A 117 9.14 -0.04 14.10
C LYS A 117 7.99 -0.89 13.56
N PHE A 118 7.75 -0.86 12.25
CA PHE A 118 6.67 -1.62 11.63
C PHE A 118 6.93 -3.12 11.57
N ARG A 119 8.19 -3.53 11.42
CA ARG A 119 8.57 -4.94 11.46
C ARG A 119 8.45 -5.55 12.85
N SER A 120 8.59 -4.74 13.89
CA SER A 120 8.41 -5.19 15.27
C SER A 120 6.95 -5.31 15.73
N ALA A 121 5.99 -4.85 14.93
CA ALA A 121 4.57 -4.90 15.25
C ALA A 121 3.95 -6.25 14.86
N ASP A 122 2.98 -6.71 15.64
CA ASP A 122 2.18 -7.88 15.30
C ASP A 122 1.39 -7.61 14.01
N LEU A 123 1.29 -8.62 13.12
CA LEU A 123 0.58 -8.48 11.83
C LEU A 123 -0.87 -8.01 12.00
N SER A 124 -1.55 -8.45 13.08
CA SER A 124 -2.92 -8.02 13.39
C SER A 124 -3.04 -6.56 13.80
N GLU A 125 -1.94 -5.94 14.23
CA GLU A 125 -1.87 -4.52 14.61
C GLU A 125 -1.28 -3.65 13.49
N MET A 126 -0.70 -4.28 12.47
CA MET A 126 -0.07 -3.61 11.34
C MET A 126 -1.10 -2.85 10.51
N GLN A 127 -0.87 -1.56 10.33
CA GLN A 127 -1.71 -0.70 9.48
C GLN A 127 -0.85 0.12 8.53
N ILE A 128 -1.13 0.01 7.23
CA ILE A 128 -0.39 0.73 6.18
C ILE A 128 -0.57 2.25 6.29
N GLY A 129 -1.74 2.72 6.74
CA GLY A 129 -2.04 4.15 6.85
C GLY A 129 -1.08 4.91 7.78
N PRO A 130 -0.99 4.53 9.06
CA PRO A 130 -0.02 5.10 10.00
C PRO A 130 1.44 5.01 9.51
N ILE A 131 1.80 3.92 8.82
CA ILE A 131 3.13 3.72 8.25
C ILE A 131 3.49 4.85 7.28
N LEU A 132 2.61 5.04 6.30
CA LEU A 132 2.81 6.03 5.25
C LEU A 132 2.68 7.45 5.78
N GLN A 133 1.88 7.66 6.84
CA GLN A 133 1.80 8.94 7.53
C GLN A 133 3.13 9.29 8.24
N GLU A 134 3.71 8.36 8.98
CA GLU A 134 4.99 8.57 9.66
C GLU A 134 6.11 8.83 8.65
N MET A 135 6.16 8.06 7.56
CA MET A 135 7.08 8.28 6.43
C MET A 135 6.90 9.68 5.81
N SER A 136 5.65 10.13 5.63
CA SER A 136 5.34 11.47 5.11
C SER A 136 5.83 12.57 6.04
N VAL A 137 5.69 12.38 7.36
CA VAL A 137 6.18 13.34 8.37
C VAL A 137 7.70 13.43 8.36
N VAL A 138 8.40 12.31 8.29
CA VAL A 138 9.87 12.28 8.16
C VAL A 138 10.29 12.99 6.88
N SER A 139 9.69 12.63 5.75
CA SER A 139 10.01 13.23 4.45
C SER A 139 9.81 14.75 4.45
N LEU A 140 8.70 15.24 5.04
CA LEU A 140 8.44 16.67 5.18
C LEU A 140 9.48 17.39 6.06
N ARG A 141 9.90 16.77 7.18
CA ARG A 141 10.90 17.33 8.10
C ARG A 141 12.25 17.57 7.42
N HIS A 142 12.61 16.70 6.49
CA HIS A 142 13.84 16.80 5.69
C HIS A 142 13.66 17.66 4.43
N GLY A 143 12.48 18.27 4.24
CA GLY A 143 12.18 19.11 3.07
C GLY A 143 12.03 18.31 1.78
N VAL A 144 11.62 17.04 1.88
CA VAL A 144 11.43 16.09 0.78
C VAL A 144 9.93 15.72 0.69
N PRO A 145 9.01 16.67 0.48
CA PRO A 145 7.58 16.38 0.56
C PRO A 145 7.14 15.38 -0.52
N LEU A 146 6.42 14.34 -0.11
CA LEU A 146 5.89 13.36 -1.04
C LEU A 146 4.84 14.00 -1.98
N PRO A 147 4.75 13.56 -3.25
CA PRO A 147 3.76 14.08 -4.19
C PRO A 147 2.33 13.91 -3.69
N ALA A 148 1.50 14.95 -3.79
CA ALA A 148 0.08 14.89 -3.40
C ALA A 148 -0.73 13.85 -4.17
N SER A 149 -0.30 13.51 -5.39
CA SER A 149 -0.88 12.43 -6.21
C SER A 149 -0.78 11.05 -5.54
N LEU A 150 0.17 10.85 -4.62
CA LEU A 150 0.26 9.62 -3.83
C LEU A 150 -0.80 9.52 -2.75
N THR A 151 -1.22 10.65 -2.18
CA THR A 151 -2.11 10.67 -1.01
C THR A 151 -3.40 9.88 -1.25
N LEU A 152 -3.97 9.95 -2.46
CA LEU A 152 -5.20 9.22 -2.79
C LEU A 152 -4.97 7.70 -2.87
N ALA A 153 -3.86 7.26 -3.47
CA ALA A 153 -3.52 5.83 -3.53
C ALA A 153 -3.14 5.27 -2.17
N ILE A 154 -2.39 6.04 -1.37
CA ILE A 154 -2.07 5.71 0.03
C ILE A 154 -3.34 5.51 0.84
N LYS A 155 -4.31 6.44 0.72
CA LYS A 155 -5.61 6.32 1.38
C LYS A 155 -6.35 5.06 0.95
N ALA A 156 -6.42 4.80 -0.36
CA ALA A 156 -7.12 3.63 -0.89
C ALA A 156 -6.46 2.32 -0.43
N LEU A 157 -5.13 2.24 -0.41
CA LEU A 157 -4.37 1.10 0.13
C LEU A 157 -4.60 0.89 1.63
N ALA A 158 -4.61 1.97 2.41
CA ALA A 158 -4.91 1.88 3.83
C ALA A 158 -6.34 1.37 4.08
N GLN A 159 -7.33 1.87 3.33
CA GLN A 159 -8.72 1.42 3.45
C GLN A 159 -8.90 -0.04 3.04
N VAL A 160 -8.32 -0.47 1.92
CA VAL A 160 -8.44 -1.87 1.49
C VAL A 160 -7.70 -2.81 2.45
N GLN A 161 -6.56 -2.40 3.01
CA GLN A 161 -5.84 -3.21 3.99
C GLN A 161 -6.66 -3.45 5.26
N LEU A 162 -7.41 -2.45 5.72
CA LEU A 162 -8.35 -2.64 6.83
C LEU A 162 -9.48 -3.61 6.46
N ALA A 163 -10.05 -3.48 5.25
CA ALA A 163 -11.06 -4.41 4.76
C ALA A 163 -10.52 -5.85 4.61
N THR A 164 -9.26 -6.01 4.20
CA THR A 164 -8.63 -7.33 4.10
C THR A 164 -8.31 -7.90 5.49
N ALA A 165 -7.94 -7.07 6.46
CA ALA A 165 -7.72 -7.48 7.84
C ALA A 165 -9.02 -7.93 8.55
N GLU A 166 -10.19 -7.38 8.16
CA GLU A 166 -11.48 -7.91 8.60
C GLU A 166 -11.72 -9.35 8.08
N LEU A 167 -11.22 -9.66 6.89
CA LEU A 167 -11.38 -10.98 6.27
C LEU A 167 -10.34 -11.99 6.77
N ASP A 168 -9.08 -11.57 6.85
CA ASP A 168 -7.95 -12.34 7.34
C ASP A 168 -6.99 -11.43 8.14
N PRO A 169 -7.04 -11.47 9.49
CA PRO A 169 -6.18 -10.63 10.34
C PRO A 169 -4.71 -11.08 10.35
N THR A 170 -4.39 -12.21 9.74
CA THR A 170 -3.02 -12.75 9.64
C THR A 170 -2.36 -12.46 8.30
N LEU A 171 -3.07 -11.81 7.37
CA LEU A 171 -2.57 -11.47 6.05
C LEU A 171 -1.47 -10.41 6.14
N ASP A 172 -0.24 -10.79 5.80
CA ASP A 172 0.87 -9.83 5.67
C ASP A 172 0.77 -9.09 4.32
N PRO A 173 0.51 -7.77 4.32
CA PRO A 173 0.39 -7.01 3.08
C PRO A 173 1.71 -6.95 2.29
N PHE A 174 2.86 -6.97 2.96
CA PHE A 174 4.17 -6.92 2.30
C PHE A 174 4.51 -8.25 1.62
N ASP A 175 4.09 -9.39 2.18
CA ASP A 175 4.22 -10.68 1.50
C ASP A 175 3.31 -10.75 0.25
N VAL A 176 2.08 -10.24 0.33
CA VAL A 176 1.19 -10.13 -0.85
C VAL A 176 1.81 -9.23 -1.92
N ALA A 177 2.37 -8.09 -1.52
CA ALA A 177 3.10 -7.19 -2.41
C ALA A 177 4.29 -7.89 -3.07
N GLY A 178 5.13 -8.58 -2.31
CA GLY A 178 6.29 -9.32 -2.82
C GLY A 178 5.90 -10.38 -3.85
N LYS A 179 4.87 -11.18 -3.55
CA LYS A 179 4.33 -12.19 -4.49
C LYS A 179 3.76 -11.55 -5.76
N PHE A 180 3.09 -10.41 -5.63
CA PHE A 180 2.60 -9.64 -6.76
C PHE A 180 3.74 -9.13 -7.66
N LEU A 181 4.80 -8.56 -7.06
CA LEU A 181 5.99 -8.07 -7.75
C LEU A 181 6.68 -9.21 -8.53
N MET A 182 6.91 -10.36 -7.89
CA MET A 182 7.55 -11.51 -8.52
C MET A 182 6.79 -12.05 -9.75
N ARG A 183 5.47 -11.86 -9.81
CA ARG A 183 4.63 -12.26 -10.94
C ARG A 183 4.54 -11.21 -12.04
N SER A 184 4.67 -9.93 -11.67
CA SER A 184 4.45 -8.79 -12.57
C SER A 184 5.72 -8.32 -13.28
N VAL A 185 6.89 -8.69 -12.74
CA VAL A 185 8.22 -8.38 -13.30
C VAL A 185 8.71 -9.49 -14.26
N VAL A 186 7.93 -10.55 -14.45
CA VAL A 186 8.21 -11.68 -15.36
C VAL A 186 7.29 -11.67 -16.57
#